data_AF-A0A949WYV4-F1
#
_entry.id   AF-A0A949WYV4-F1
#
_cell.length_a   1.000
_cell.length_b   1.000
_cell.length_c   1.000
_cell.angle_alpha   90.00
_cell.angle_beta   90.00
_cell.angle_gamma   90.00
#
_symmetry.space_group_name_H-M   'P 1'
#
loop_
_entity.id
_entity.type
_entity.pdbx_description
1 polymer ?
#
loop_
_entity_poly.entity_id
_entity_poly.type
_entity_poly.pdbx_seq_one_letter_code
_entity_poly.pdbx_strand_id
1 'polypeptide(L)'
;MGPAGEGDRRPHRARDRPPSRLSHRRRLVPFRQDVLAGLGLPQKALPPKYFYDARGSRLFERICRLPEYYLTRAELALTRANLQAIARFAGRDAQLVEYGSGESLKSRLLIRVMRPSAYLPVDISASALE
;
A
#
# COMPACT_ATOMS: atom_id res chain seq x y z
N MET A 1 15.66 64.31 1.77
CA MET A 1 15.21 64.21 3.17
C MET A 1 13.69 64.29 3.17
N GLY A 2 13.02 63.16 3.29
CA GLY A 2 11.55 63.03 3.30
C GLY A 2 11.20 61.69 3.95
N PRO A 3 10.28 61.62 4.93
CA PRO A 3 10.07 60.40 5.70
C PRO A 3 9.09 59.48 4.97
N ALA A 4 9.51 58.26 4.66
CA ALA A 4 8.64 57.24 4.10
C ALA A 4 7.89 56.52 5.23
N GLY A 5 6.61 56.87 5.35
CA GLY A 5 5.45 56.01 5.60
C GLY A 5 5.65 54.71 6.39
N GLU A 6 5.11 54.74 7.61
CA GLU A 6 4.78 53.61 8.46
C GLU A 6 3.80 52.66 7.75
N GLY A 7 4.29 51.48 7.35
CA GLY A 7 3.50 50.46 6.64
C GLY A 7 2.68 49.60 7.60
N ASP A 8 1.35 49.76 7.53
CA ASP A 8 0.28 48.94 8.12
C ASP A 8 0.52 47.43 7.86
N ARG A 9 1.19 46.75 8.79
CA ARG A 9 1.33 45.28 8.78
C ARG A 9 0.10 44.65 9.42
N ARG A 10 -0.97 44.54 8.64
CA ARG A 10 -2.09 43.65 8.99
C ARG A 10 -1.60 42.19 8.98
N PRO A 11 -1.81 41.39 10.03
CA PRO A 11 -1.48 39.98 9.99
C PRO A 11 -2.44 39.29 9.01
N HIS A 12 -1.86 38.62 8.00
CA HIS A 12 -2.57 37.68 7.15
C HIS A 12 -3.19 36.59 8.03
N ARG A 13 -4.47 36.73 8.39
CA ARG A 13 -5.29 35.62 8.85
C ARG A 13 -5.33 34.61 7.70
N ALA A 14 -4.53 33.56 7.83
CA ALA A 14 -4.73 32.32 7.08
C ALA A 14 -6.18 31.90 7.33
N ARG A 15 -7.02 32.05 6.31
CA ARG A 15 -8.38 31.52 6.34
C ARG A 15 -8.24 30.01 6.42
N ASP A 16 -8.70 29.42 7.52
CA ASP A 16 -8.90 27.99 7.68
C ASP A 16 -9.81 27.48 6.57
N ARG A 17 -9.19 27.08 5.46
CA ARG A 17 -9.86 26.41 4.36
C ARG A 17 -9.94 24.94 4.80
N PRO A 18 -11.13 24.36 5.01
CA PRO A 18 -11.22 22.95 5.32
C PRO A 18 -10.54 22.15 4.21
N PRO A 19 -9.86 21.03 4.53
CA PRO A 19 -9.21 20.23 3.51
C PRO A 19 -10.26 19.88 2.47
N SER A 20 -10.03 20.32 1.22
CA SER A 20 -10.87 19.92 0.10
C SER A 20 -10.83 18.41 0.10
N ARG A 21 -11.95 17.77 0.45
CA ARG A 21 -12.15 16.34 0.22
C ARG A 21 -11.85 16.16 -1.26
N LEU A 22 -10.67 15.65 -1.59
CA LEU A 22 -10.38 15.09 -2.88
C LEU A 22 -11.44 14.02 -3.02
N SER A 23 -12.54 14.36 -3.70
CA SER A 23 -13.50 13.39 -4.16
C SER A 23 -12.70 12.49 -5.07
N HIS A 24 -12.15 11.43 -4.47
CA HIS A 24 -11.61 10.30 -5.19
C HIS A 24 -12.82 9.66 -5.85
N ARG A 25 -13.29 10.28 -6.94
CA ARG A 25 -13.87 9.56 -8.05
C ARG A 25 -12.75 8.63 -8.49
N ARG A 26 -12.62 7.49 -7.79
CA ARG A 26 -11.89 6.33 -8.26
C ARG A 26 -12.45 6.12 -9.66
N ARG A 27 -11.63 6.37 -10.68
CA ARG A 27 -11.82 5.74 -11.99
C ARG A 27 -11.57 4.25 -11.75
N LEU A 28 -12.57 3.61 -11.13
CA LEU A 28 -12.80 2.20 -11.31
C LEU A 28 -13.01 2.09 -12.82
N VAL A 29 -12.11 1.44 -13.54
CA VAL A 29 -12.58 0.67 -14.70
C VAL A 29 -13.57 -0.30 -14.05
N PRO A 30 -14.89 -0.04 -14.08
CA PRO A 30 -15.82 -0.68 -13.17
C PRO A 30 -15.77 -2.16 -13.49
N PHE A 31 -15.67 -3.04 -12.50
CA PHE A 31 -15.69 -4.50 -12.65
C PHE A 31 -16.50 -5.01 -13.86
N ARG A 32 -17.69 -4.43 -14.08
CA ARG A 32 -18.53 -4.61 -15.27
C ARG A 32 -17.80 -4.48 -16.62
N GLN A 33 -17.03 -3.42 -16.86
CA GLN A 33 -16.27 -3.22 -18.10
C GLN A 33 -15.23 -4.32 -18.32
N ASP A 34 -14.45 -4.66 -17.29
CA ASP A 34 -13.45 -5.74 -17.37
C ASP A 34 -14.12 -7.09 -17.67
N VAL A 35 -15.27 -7.36 -17.04
CA VAL A 35 -16.04 -8.59 -17.27
C VAL A 35 -16.60 -8.63 -18.69
N LEU A 36 -17.23 -7.55 -19.16
CA LEU A 36 -17.81 -7.50 -20.51
C LEU A 36 -16.73 -7.64 -21.58
N ALA A 37 -15.62 -6.92 -21.45
CA ALA A 37 -14.50 -7.01 -22.38
C ALA A 37 -13.89 -8.42 -22.37
N GLY A 38 -13.60 -8.95 -21.18
CA GLY A 38 -12.91 -10.23 -21.02
C GLY A 38 -13.73 -11.44 -21.44
N LEU A 39 -15.05 -11.44 -21.17
CA LEU A 39 -15.94 -12.52 -21.59
C LEU A 39 -16.37 -12.40 -23.06
N GLY A 40 -16.18 -11.23 -23.69
CA GLY A 40 -16.40 -11.00 -25.11
C GLY A 40 -15.27 -11.47 -26.02
N LEU A 41 -14.09 -11.81 -25.47
CA LEU A 41 -12.97 -12.33 -26.25
C LEU A 41 -13.23 -13.77 -26.74
N PRO A 42 -12.67 -14.17 -27.92
CA PRO A 42 -12.70 -15.57 -28.37
C PRO A 42 -12.12 -16.52 -27.32
N GLN A 43 -10.99 -16.14 -26.72
CA GLN A 43 -10.43 -16.77 -25.54
C GLN A 43 -10.76 -15.92 -24.31
N LYS A 44 -11.66 -16.42 -23.46
CA LYS A 44 -12.18 -15.67 -22.31
C LYS A 44 -11.10 -15.47 -21.27
N ALA A 45 -11.04 -14.26 -20.71
CA ALA A 45 -10.09 -13.92 -19.66
C ALA A 45 -10.72 -12.94 -18.67
N LEU A 46 -10.31 -13.01 -17.40
CA LEU A 46 -10.63 -11.99 -16.40
C LEU A 46 -9.35 -11.59 -15.67
N PRO A 47 -9.19 -10.29 -15.31
CA PRO A 47 -8.06 -9.85 -14.51
C PRO A 47 -7.97 -10.61 -13.16
N PRO A 48 -6.79 -11.10 -12.76
CA PRO A 48 -6.63 -11.90 -11.54
C PRO A 48 -6.83 -11.09 -10.25
N LYS A 49 -6.84 -9.75 -10.33
CA LYS A 49 -7.16 -8.87 -9.19
C LYS A 49 -8.52 -9.19 -8.55
N TYR A 50 -9.44 -9.80 -9.31
CA TYR A 50 -10.75 -10.23 -8.83
C TYR A 50 -10.72 -11.54 -8.03
N PHE A 51 -9.57 -12.22 -7.94
CA PHE A 51 -9.39 -13.33 -7.00
C PHE A 51 -9.29 -12.88 -5.54
N TYR A 52 -9.06 -11.60 -5.25
CA TYR A 52 -8.74 -11.11 -3.91
C TYR A 52 -9.90 -10.37 -3.24
N ASP A 53 -11.12 -10.92 -3.38
CA ASP A 53 -12.19 -10.60 -2.42
C ASP A 53 -11.89 -11.26 -1.07
N ALA A 54 -12.72 -10.98 -0.04
CA ALA A 54 -12.48 -11.52 1.30
C ALA A 54 -12.36 -13.06 1.34
N ARG A 55 -13.09 -13.79 0.49
CA ARG A 55 -13.05 -15.25 0.45
C ARG A 55 -11.81 -15.74 -0.29
N GLY A 56 -11.49 -15.12 -1.41
CA GLY A 56 -10.35 -15.47 -2.24
C GLY A 56 -9.02 -15.12 -1.59
N SER A 57 -8.94 -14.03 -0.81
CA SER A 57 -7.79 -13.74 0.08
C SER A 57 -7.57 -14.88 1.08
N ARG A 58 -8.61 -15.34 1.79
CA ARG A 58 -8.50 -16.50 2.71
C ARG A 58 -8.10 -17.79 2.01
N LEU A 59 -8.54 -17.99 0.76
CA LEU A 59 -8.10 -19.14 -0.04
C LEU A 59 -6.63 -19.02 -0.39
N PHE A 60 -6.16 -17.83 -0.78
CA PHE A 60 -4.74 -17.59 -1.06
C PHE A 60 -3.87 -17.80 0.17
N GLU A 61 -4.29 -17.35 1.35
CA GLU A 61 -3.60 -17.63 2.61
C GLU A 61 -3.45 -19.14 2.90
N ARG A 62 -4.47 -19.94 2.56
CA ARG A 62 -4.40 -21.39 2.65
C ARG A 62 -3.44 -21.97 1.62
N ILE A 63 -3.45 -21.46 0.39
CA ILE A 63 -2.49 -21.84 -0.66
C ILE A 63 -1.06 -21.61 -0.17
N CYS A 64 -0.77 -20.47 0.46
CA CYS A 64 0.55 -20.15 1.02
C CYS A 64 1.08 -21.13 2.07
N ARG A 65 0.22 -22.00 2.63
CA ARG A 65 0.57 -23.03 3.62
C ARG A 65 0.71 -24.42 3.02
N LEU A 66 0.32 -24.61 1.76
CA LEU A 66 0.43 -25.89 1.08
C LEU A 66 1.91 -26.28 0.88
N PRO A 67 2.27 -27.56 1.03
CA PRO A 67 3.64 -28.02 0.85
C PRO A 67 4.17 -27.73 -0.58
N GLU A 68 3.29 -27.81 -1.58
CA GLU A 68 3.58 -27.56 -2.99
C GLU A 68 3.85 -26.07 -3.28
N TYR A 69 3.19 -25.17 -2.55
CA TYR A 69 3.34 -23.73 -2.73
C TYR A 69 4.49 -23.18 -1.85
N TYR A 70 5.72 -23.51 -2.22
CA TYR A 70 6.90 -23.18 -1.42
C TYR A 70 7.23 -21.68 -1.34
N LEU A 71 6.67 -20.84 -2.23
CA LEU A 71 7.09 -19.45 -2.42
C LEU A 71 7.05 -18.62 -1.13
N THR A 72 5.95 -18.68 -0.37
CA THR A 72 5.82 -17.94 0.89
C THR A 72 6.87 -18.37 1.92
N ARG A 73 7.16 -19.68 2.00
CA ARG A 73 8.17 -20.23 2.90
C ARG A 73 9.58 -19.80 2.50
N ALA A 74 9.90 -19.89 1.20
CA ALA A 74 11.21 -19.51 0.68
C ALA A 74 11.46 -18.01 0.86
N GLU A 75 10.48 -17.17 0.54
CA GLU A 75 10.60 -15.73 0.73
C GLU A 75 10.81 -15.37 2.21
N LEU A 76 10.02 -15.92 3.12
CA LEU A 76 10.19 -15.70 4.55
C LEU A 76 11.56 -16.18 5.05
N ALA A 77 12.10 -17.29 4.54
CA ALA A 77 13.43 -17.78 4.89
C ALA A 77 14.52 -16.80 4.43
N LEU A 78 14.44 -16.32 3.18
CA LEU A 78 15.37 -15.33 2.64
C LEU A 78 15.29 -14.00 3.39
N THR A 79 14.08 -13.51 3.68
CA THR A 79 13.89 -12.30 4.48
C THR A 79 14.56 -12.45 5.84
N ARG A 80 14.30 -13.55 6.57
CA ARG A 80 14.90 -13.82 7.88
C ARG A 80 16.43 -13.85 7.84
N ALA A 81 17.00 -14.54 6.85
CA ALA A 81 18.44 -14.64 6.68
C ALA A 81 19.11 -13.28 6.43
N ASN A 82 18.38 -12.32 5.84
CA ASN A 82 18.91 -11.03 5.42
C ASN A 82 18.39 -9.83 6.23
N LEU A 83 17.61 -10.03 7.29
CA LEU A 83 16.98 -8.96 8.07
C LEU A 83 17.96 -7.85 8.47
N GLN A 84 19.13 -8.22 8.98
CA GLN A 84 20.14 -7.25 9.43
C GLN A 84 20.80 -6.52 8.27
N ALA A 85 21.04 -7.20 7.15
CA ALA A 85 21.59 -6.56 5.96
C ALA A 85 20.60 -5.55 5.37
N ILE A 86 19.33 -5.92 5.28
CA ILE A 86 18.24 -5.04 4.83
C ILE A 86 18.12 -3.82 5.76
N ALA A 87 18.13 -4.02 7.07
CA ALA A 87 18.02 -2.92 8.03
C ALA A 87 19.22 -1.96 7.97
N ARG A 88 20.44 -2.49 7.83
CA ARG A 88 21.62 -1.66 7.63
C ARG A 88 21.56 -0.87 6.33
N PHE A 89 21.11 -1.49 5.25
CA PHE A 89 20.98 -0.84 3.95
C PHE A 89 19.93 0.28 3.98
N ALA A 90 18.78 0.04 4.59
CA ALA A 90 17.71 1.03 4.70
C ALA A 90 18.12 2.24 5.54
N GLY A 91 18.99 2.04 6.54
CA GLY A 91 19.49 3.12 7.40
C GLY A 91 18.45 3.59 8.43
N ARG A 92 18.80 4.67 9.13
CA ARG A 92 17.92 5.29 10.15
C ARG A 92 16.82 6.09 9.47
N ASP A 93 15.69 6.21 10.15
CA ASP A 93 14.52 6.99 9.74
C ASP A 93 13.87 6.54 8.41
N ALA A 94 14.21 5.34 7.93
CA ALA A 94 13.62 4.75 6.75
C ALA A 94 12.11 4.58 6.88
N GLN A 95 11.39 4.74 5.77
CA GLN A 95 9.96 4.42 5.67
C GLN A 95 9.79 3.07 4.98
N LEU A 96 8.87 2.25 5.48
CA LEU A 96 8.54 0.95 4.89
C LEU A 96 7.20 1.05 4.15
N VAL A 97 7.23 0.88 2.83
CA VAL A 97 6.02 0.80 1.99
C VAL A 97 5.90 -0.63 1.46
N GLU A 98 4.78 -1.29 1.71
CA GLU A 98 4.54 -2.67 1.23
C GLU A 98 3.37 -2.70 0.24
N TYR A 99 3.66 -3.10 -1.00
CA TYR A 99 2.65 -3.35 -2.03
C TYR A 99 2.18 -4.80 -1.97
N GLY A 100 0.87 -5.00 -1.80
CA GLY A 100 0.28 -6.31 -1.56
C GLY A 100 0.64 -6.83 -0.17
N SER A 101 0.29 -6.08 0.88
CA SER A 101 0.69 -6.40 2.24
C SER A 101 0.13 -7.74 2.73
N GLY A 102 -1.06 -8.15 2.29
CA GLY A 102 -1.70 -9.37 2.75
C GLY A 102 -1.61 -9.54 4.27
N GLU A 103 -1.19 -10.73 4.73
CA GLU A 103 -0.98 -11.03 6.15
C GLU A 103 0.24 -10.35 6.79
N SER A 104 0.94 -9.45 6.08
CA SER A 104 2.05 -8.62 6.58
C SER A 104 3.18 -9.39 7.29
N LEU A 105 3.35 -10.69 7.00
CA LEU A 105 4.27 -11.56 7.75
C LEU A 105 5.73 -11.09 7.65
N LYS A 106 6.15 -10.65 6.46
CA LYS A 106 7.51 -10.12 6.22
C LYS A 106 7.69 -8.75 6.85
N SER A 107 6.73 -7.86 6.66
CA SER A 107 6.77 -6.51 7.23
C SER A 107 6.84 -6.54 8.74
N ARG A 108 6.12 -7.44 9.42
CA ARG A 108 6.25 -7.62 10.88
C ARG A 108 7.70 -7.95 11.31
N LEU A 109 8.41 -8.76 10.53
CA LEU A 109 9.83 -9.08 10.80
C LEU A 109 10.73 -7.86 10.55
N LEU A 110 10.52 -7.16 9.44
CA LEU A 110 11.30 -5.98 9.06
C LEU A 110 11.10 -4.83 10.04
N ILE A 111 9.85 -4.52 10.42
CA ILE A 111 9.52 -3.47 11.39
C ILE A 111 10.25 -3.68 12.71
N ARG A 112 10.34 -4.93 13.19
CA ARG A 112 11.01 -5.26 14.45
C ARG A 112 12.51 -4.92 14.42
N VAL A 113 13.17 -5.12 13.28
CA VAL A 113 14.63 -4.91 13.14
C VAL A 113 14.95 -3.49 12.67
N MET A 114 14.23 -3.00 11.67
CA MET A 114 14.45 -1.69 11.05
C MET A 114 13.97 -0.53 11.91
N ARG A 115 12.88 -0.72 12.66
CA ARG A 115 12.16 0.36 13.37
C ARG A 115 11.92 1.58 12.46
N PRO A 116 11.19 1.39 11.35
CA PRO A 116 11.00 2.46 10.37
C PRO A 116 10.21 3.63 10.97
N SER A 117 10.45 4.83 10.45
CA SER A 117 9.76 6.07 10.86
C SER A 117 8.27 6.05 10.48
N ALA A 118 7.91 5.27 9.45
CA ALA A 118 6.54 4.99 9.05
C ALA A 118 6.41 3.61 8.40
N TYR A 119 5.23 3.00 8.52
CA TYR A 119 4.83 1.81 7.77
C TYR A 119 3.56 2.12 6.98
N LEU A 120 3.59 1.91 5.67
CA LEU A 120 2.48 2.16 4.75
C LEU A 120 2.11 0.86 4.01
N PRO A 121 1.13 0.09 4.50
CA PRO A 121 0.60 -1.05 3.78
C PRO A 121 -0.31 -0.57 2.65
N VAL A 122 -0.13 -1.15 1.46
CA VAL A 122 -0.95 -0.89 0.28
C VAL A 122 -1.50 -2.23 -0.21
N ASP A 123 -2.81 -2.41 -0.15
CA ASP A 123 -3.46 -3.62 -0.65
C ASP A 123 -4.76 -3.30 -1.39
N ILE A 124 -5.13 -4.18 -2.32
CA ILE A 124 -6.42 -4.14 -3.01
C ILE A 124 -7.52 -4.77 -2.15
N SER A 125 -7.15 -5.74 -1.31
CA SER A 125 -8.04 -6.40 -0.37
C SER A 125 -8.20 -5.53 0.87
N ALA A 126 -9.42 -5.02 1.09
CA ALA A 126 -9.71 -4.21 2.28
C ALA A 126 -9.45 -4.99 3.57
N SER A 127 -9.77 -6.29 3.60
CA SER A 127 -9.56 -7.14 4.78
C SER A 127 -8.08 -7.37 5.11
N ALA A 128 -7.16 -7.11 4.18
CA ALA A 128 -5.72 -7.17 4.46
C ALA A 128 -5.18 -5.89 5.15
N LEU A 129 -6.00 -4.84 5.23
CA LEU A 129 -5.65 -3.55 5.84
C LEU A 129 -6.41 -3.28 7.16
N GLU A 130 -7.35 -4.15 7.53
CA GLU A 130 -8.11 -4.11 8.78
C GLU A 130 -7.44 -4.93 9.89
#